data_AF-A0A482IZ90-F1
#
_entry.id   AF-A0A482IZ90-F1
#
_cell.length_a   1.000
_cell.length_b   1.000
_cell.length_c   1.000
_cell.angle_alpha   90.00
_cell.angle_beta   90.00
_cell.angle_gamma   90.00
#
_symmetry.space_group_name_H-M   'P 1'
#
loop_
_entity.id
_entity.type
_entity.pdbx_description
1 polymer ?
#
loop_
_entity_poly.entity_id
_entity_poly.type
_entity_poly.pdbx_seq_one_letter_code
_entity_poly.pdbx_strand_id
1 'polypeptide(L)' 'METIPVQHLPNAFRCALEMFAASGDRTKARLMALIDHYLKACGLAEDPHRSVYEECAVAHAKRMYSLGAAQGF' A
#
# COMPACT_ATOMS: atom_id res chain seq x y z
N MET A 1 -2.58 -16.08 -5.50
CA MET A 1 -2.38 -15.73 -4.08
C MET A 1 -3.62 -15.00 -3.61
N GLU A 2 -4.24 -15.47 -2.54
CA GLU A 2 -5.41 -14.82 -1.96
C GLU A 2 -4.93 -13.60 -1.18
N THR A 3 -5.45 -12.41 -1.51
CA THR A 3 -5.05 -11.15 -0.88
C THR A 3 -5.88 -10.92 0.38
N ILE A 4 -5.25 -10.53 1.48
CA ILE A 4 -5.96 -10.08 2.69
C ILE A 4 -6.92 -8.94 2.31
N PRO A 5 -8.22 -8.99 2.64
CA PRO A 5 -9.14 -7.90 2.34
C PRO A 5 -8.69 -6.57 2.96
N VAL A 6 -8.88 -5.44 2.27
CA VAL A 6 -8.37 -4.12 2.68
C VAL A 6 -8.76 -3.77 4.12
N GLN A 7 -9.98 -4.11 4.54
CA GLN A 7 -10.48 -3.83 5.89
C GLN A 7 -9.71 -4.57 7.01
N HIS A 8 -8.99 -5.65 6.68
CA HIS A 8 -8.18 -6.42 7.61
C HIS A 8 -6.69 -6.04 7.58
N LEU A 9 -6.29 -5.14 6.68
CA LEU A 9 -4.93 -4.60 6.71
C LEU A 9 -4.76 -3.66 7.92
N PRO A 10 -3.54 -3.57 8.48
CA PRO A 10 -3.25 -2.59 9.52
C PRO A 10 -3.58 -1.17 9.05
N ASN A 11 -3.95 -0.29 9.99
CA ASN A 11 -4.38 1.08 9.68
C ASN A 11 -3.36 1.84 8.83
N ALA A 12 -2.06 1.64 9.05
CA ALA A 12 -1.01 2.26 8.27
C ALA A 12 -1.13 1.97 6.76
N PHE A 13 -1.43 0.72 6.39
CA PHE A 13 -1.59 0.31 4.99
C PHE A 13 -2.89 0.83 4.37
N ARG A 14 -3.98 0.87 5.16
CA ARG A 14 -5.26 1.44 4.73
C ARG A 14 -5.13 2.94 4.43
N CYS A 15 -4.52 3.70 5.35
CA CYS A 15 -4.23 5.12 5.14
C CYS A 15 -3.33 5.34 3.93
N ALA A 16 -2.30 4.50 3.74
CA ALA A 16 -1.44 4.58 2.56
C ALA A 16 -2.21 4.37 1.26
N LEU A 17 -3.12 3.39 1.21
CA LEU A 17 -3.96 3.11 0.04
C LEU A 17 -4.96 4.23 -0.25
N GLU A 18 -5.60 4.79 0.78
CA GLU A 18 -6.51 5.92 0.65
C GLU A 18 -5.78 7.15 0.10
N MET A 19 -4.61 7.48 0.68
CA MET A 19 -3.79 8.60 0.21
C MET A 19 -3.23 8.35 -1.19
N PHE A 20 -2.87 7.11 -1.51
CA PHE A 20 -2.42 6.72 -2.85
C PHE A 20 -3.54 6.91 -3.88
N ALA A 21 -4.77 6.49 -3.56
CA ALA A 21 -5.94 6.66 -4.43
C ALA A 21 -6.29 8.14 -4.66
N ALA A 22 -6.13 8.98 -3.63
CA ALA A 22 -6.29 10.43 -3.73
C ALA A 22 -5.13 11.11 -4.48
N SER A 23 -3.98 10.46 -4.62
CA SER A 23 -2.83 11.00 -5.33
C SER A 23 -2.93 10.78 -6.85
N GLY A 24 -2.43 11.75 -7.63
CA GLY A 24 -2.31 11.61 -9.08
C GLY A 24 -1.15 10.71 -9.52
N ASP A 25 -0.18 10.47 -8.63
CA ASP A 25 1.03 9.67 -8.91
C ASP A 25 0.81 8.20 -8.51
N ARG A 26 0.59 7.36 -9.53
CA ARG A 26 0.19 5.95 -9.37
C ARG A 26 1.35 4.96 -9.54
N THR A 27 2.51 5.30 -9.00
CA THR A 27 3.72 4.47 -9.04
C THR A 27 3.86 3.55 -7.82
N LYS A 28 4.58 2.43 -7.99
CA LYS A 28 4.94 1.55 -6.85
C LYS A 28 5.74 2.32 -5.81
N ALA A 29 6.72 3.10 -6.25
CA ALA A 29 7.59 3.87 -5.36
C ALA A 29 6.78 4.82 -4.47
N ARG A 30 5.76 5.50 -5.05
CA ARG A 30 4.88 6.38 -4.28
C ARG A 30 4.09 5.62 -3.21
N LEU A 31 3.52 4.46 -3.57
CA LEU A 31 2.81 3.61 -2.61
C LEU A 31 3.73 3.15 -1.47
N MET A 32 4.94 2.68 -1.78
CA MET A 32 5.89 2.23 -0.75
C MET A 32 6.33 3.38 0.17
N ALA A 33 6.52 4.58 -0.37
CA ALA A 33 6.85 5.77 0.43
C ALA A 33 5.72 6.14 1.40
N LEU A 34 4.45 6.05 0.95
CA LEU A 34 3.29 6.28 1.80
C LEU A 34 3.19 5.20 2.91
N ILE A 35 3.40 3.94 2.57
CA ILE A 35 3.41 2.83 3.54
C ILE A 35 4.48 3.07 4.61
N ASP A 36 5.72 3.39 4.21
CA ASP A 36 6.82 3.64 5.15
C ASP A 36 6.51 4.83 6.08
N HIS A 37 5.95 5.91 5.53
CA HIS A 37 5.51 7.06 6.30
C HIS A 37 4.50 6.68 7.40
N TYR A 38 3.43 5.96 7.03
CA TYR A 38 2.39 5.59 7.99
C TYR A 38 2.84 4.51 8.97
N LEU A 39 3.69 3.56 8.57
CA LEU A 39 4.27 2.59 9.50
C LEU A 39 5.10 3.29 10.59
N LYS A 40 5.91 4.27 10.23
CA LYS A 40 6.66 5.08 11.19
C LYS A 40 5.74 5.90 12.09
N ALA A 41 4.74 6.56 11.51
CA ALA A 41 3.77 7.37 12.26
C ALA A 41 2.95 6.55 13.26
N CYS A 42 2.67 5.28 12.95
CA CYS A 42 1.92 4.37 13.82
C CYS A 42 2.81 3.54 14.77
N GLY A 43 4.14 3.69 14.73
CA GLY A 43 5.05 2.86 15.54
C GLY A 43 5.11 1.39 15.11
N LEU A 44 4.80 1.09 13.85
CA LEU A 44 4.75 -0.26 13.26
C LEU A 44 5.91 -0.54 12.30
N ALA A 45 6.99 0.24 12.37
CA ALA A 45 8.11 0.13 11.43
C ALA A 45 8.78 -1.27 11.43
N GLU A 46 8.72 -1.97 12.56
CA GLU A 46 9.33 -3.29 12.78
C GLU A 46 8.31 -4.44 12.80
N ASP A 47 7.12 -4.25 12.21
CA ASP A 47 6.11 -5.31 12.15
C ASP A 47 6.65 -6.54 11.38
N PRO A 48 6.66 -7.74 11.98
CA PRO A 48 7.24 -8.94 11.36
C PRO A 48 6.46 -9.42 10.13
N HIS A 49 5.21 -9.00 9.98
CA HIS A 49 4.34 -9.33 8.85
C HIS A 49 4.29 -8.22 7.79
N ARG A 50 5.14 -7.20 7.91
CA ARG A 50 5.22 -6.06 6.98
C ARG A 50 5.22 -6.47 5.51
N SER A 51 6.05 -7.44 5.12
CA SER A 51 6.18 -7.89 3.73
C SER A 51 4.87 -8.44 3.16
N VAL A 52 4.13 -9.21 3.96
CA VAL A 52 2.82 -9.77 3.56
C VAL A 52 1.80 -8.66 3.32
N TYR A 53 1.78 -7.65 4.20
CA TYR A 53 0.88 -6.50 4.06
C TYR A 53 1.27 -5.60 2.88
N GLU A 54 2.56 -5.41 2.61
CA GLU A 54 3.05 -4.67 1.44
C GLU A 54 2.62 -5.36 0.14
N GLU A 55 2.76 -6.68 0.04
CA GLU A 55 2.31 -7.45 -1.12
C GLU A 55 0.79 -7.32 -1.33
N CYS A 56 0.01 -7.42 -0.24
CA CYS A 56 -1.43 -7.23 -0.30
C CYS A 56 -1.81 -5.80 -0.74
N ALA A 57 -1.14 -4.77 -0.19
CA ALA A 57 -1.39 -3.38 -0.56
C ALA A 57 -1.05 -3.11 -2.04
N VAL A 58 0.05 -3.64 -2.55
CA VAL A 58 0.41 -3.55 -3.98
C VAL A 58 -0.64 -4.25 -4.84
N ALA A 59 -1.11 -5.43 -4.44
CA ALA A 59 -2.14 -6.16 -5.17
C ALA A 59 -3.47 -5.38 -5.22
N HIS A 60 -3.88 -4.76 -4.12
CA HIS A 60 -5.06 -3.88 -4.08
C HIS A 60 -4.88 -2.65 -4.95
N ALA A 61 -3.73 -1.99 -4.89
CA ALA A 61 -3.45 -0.82 -5.71
C ALA A 61 -3.45 -1.13 -7.22
N LYS A 62 -2.96 -2.31 -7.63
CA LYS A 62 -3.07 -2.78 -9.02
C LYS A 62 -4.52 -2.99 -9.45
N ARG A 63 -5.33 -3.65 -8.59
CA ARG A 63 -6.72 -4.00 -8.92
C ARG A 63 -7.67 -2.81 -8.91
N MET A 64 -7.52 -1.90 -7.95
CA MET A 64 -8.50 -0.83 -7.69
C MET A 64 -8.08 0.52 -8.28
N TYR A 65 -6.77 0.79 -8.37
CA TYR A 65 -6.25 2.13 -8.67
C TYR A 65 -5.38 2.19 -9.93
N SER A 66 -5.29 1.09 -10.69
CA SER A 66 -4.47 1.01 -11.91
C SER A 66 -3.00 1.36 -11.66
N LEU A 67 -2.43 0.89 -10.55
CA LEU A 67 -1.00 1.01 -10.24
C LEU A 67 -0.16 0.59 -11.48
N GLY A 68 0.67 1.50 -11.98
CA GLY A 68 1.55 1.25 -13.13
C GLY A 68 0.92 1.41 -14.53
N ALA A 69 -0.35 1.83 -14.65
CA ALA A 69 -0.99 2.03 -15.96
C ALA A 69 -0.31 3.10 -16.84
N ALA A 70 0.48 4.00 -16.24
CA ALA A 70 1.24 5.01 -16.97
C ALA A 70 2.73 4.66 -17.18
N GLN A 71 3.28 3.63 -16.52
CA GLN A 71 4.74 3.43 -16.49
C GLN A 71 5.25 2.00 -16.72
N GLY A 72 4.40 1.00 -16.98
CA GLY A 72 4.88 -0.35 -17.31
C GLY A 72 5.64 -0.99 -16.14
N PHE A 73 4.90 -1.72 -15.31
CA PHE A 73 5.43 -2.35 -14.12
C PHE A 73 6.41 -3.49 -14.41
#